data_AF-G0P9L3-F1
#
_entry.id   AF-G0P9L3-F1
#
_cell.length_a   1.000
_cell.length_b   1.000
_cell.length_c   1.000
_cell.angle_alpha   90.00
_cell.angle_beta   90.00
_cell.angle_gamma   90.00
#
_symmetry.space_group_name_H-M   'P 1'
#
loop_
_entity.id
_entity.type
_entity.pdbx_description
1 polymer ?
#
loop_
_entity_poly.entity_id
_entity_poly.type
_entity_poly.pdbx_seq_one_letter_code
_entity_poly.pdbx_strand_id
1 'polypeptide(L)'
;MLTVQFFVTTAYGAVSFYLYTMIVYMMIKRWNEYNNTFFKIFIIEYVINIVTFLNSFITLRAPQNTCKECPFSFLFDQNSSPTEDNWPLQLFFTFHYSMAFIQYSITLMVALNRLSMVILVDSYEKYWRVALPIFMIVIIIYPFTVTWPIAASNAYFLYTPPMGTYATKSAGDVTAILNTLVNFMLTTTSLTAVANILAIIRLKCLPTRISGAEKNLFHVGLVSFVIQVLALGDTVRTSMANDHFPSLRNQVEDARSSGLA
;
A
#
# COMPACT_ATOMS: atom_id res chain seq x y z
N MET A 1 10.82 4.90 24.77
CA MET A 1 11.23 3.49 24.57
C MET A 1 10.69 3.02 23.23
N LEU A 2 11.51 2.33 22.41
CA LEU A 2 10.96 1.53 21.30
C LEU A 2 10.03 0.48 21.90
N THR A 3 8.78 0.47 21.48
CA THR A 3 7.75 -0.41 22.04
C THR A 3 8.03 -1.87 21.64
N VAL A 4 7.65 -2.83 22.48
CA VAL A 4 7.73 -4.27 22.15
C VAL A 4 7.02 -4.57 20.82
N GLN A 5 5.96 -3.82 20.52
CA GLN A 5 5.23 -3.88 19.26
C GLN A 5 6.11 -3.61 18.03
N PHE A 6 7.07 -2.67 18.11
CA PHE A 6 8.01 -2.42 17.02
C PHE A 6 8.90 -3.63 16.73
N PHE A 7 9.46 -4.25 17.77
CA PHE A 7 10.33 -5.41 17.60
C PHE A 7 9.59 -6.61 17.03
N VAL A 8 8.37 -6.88 17.53
CA VAL A 8 7.54 -7.99 17.03
C VAL A 8 7.13 -7.77 15.57
N THR A 9 6.66 -6.57 15.22
CA THR A 9 6.24 -6.27 13.84
C THR A 9 7.42 -6.24 12.86
N THR A 10 8.59 -5.79 13.31
CA THR A 10 9.82 -5.79 12.51
C THR A 10 10.36 -7.21 12.31
N ALA A 11 10.40 -8.03 13.37
CA ALA A 11 10.83 -9.41 13.29
C ALA A 11 9.90 -10.23 12.38
N TYR A 12 8.58 -10.08 12.53
CA TYR A 12 7.60 -10.71 11.65
C TYR A 12 7.78 -10.28 10.18
N GLY A 13 7.99 -8.97 9.95
CA GLY A 13 8.27 -8.43 8.62
C GLY A 13 9.54 -9.03 8.01
N ALA A 14 10.63 -9.13 8.77
CA ALA A 14 11.89 -9.68 8.32
C ALA A 14 11.80 -11.18 7.97
N VAL A 15 11.13 -11.97 8.81
CA VAL A 15 10.90 -13.40 8.54
C VAL A 15 10.02 -13.59 7.29
N SER A 16 8.94 -12.81 7.18
CA SER A 16 8.06 -12.86 6.00
C SER A 16 8.81 -12.49 4.72
N PHE A 17 9.67 -11.47 4.78
CA PHE A 17 10.51 -11.04 3.67
C PHE A 17 11.50 -12.12 3.25
N TYR A 18 12.14 -12.78 4.22
CA TYR A 18 13.07 -13.88 3.96
C TYR A 18 12.38 -15.05 3.26
N LEU A 19 11.21 -15.47 3.76
CA LEU A 19 10.42 -16.54 3.14
C LEU A 19 9.97 -16.17 1.72
N TYR A 20 9.48 -14.95 1.53
CA TYR A 20 9.03 -14.51 0.21
C TYR A 20 10.18 -14.44 -0.80
N THR A 21 11.35 -13.98 -0.35
CA THR A 21 12.58 -13.96 -1.16
C THR A 21 13.03 -15.37 -1.54
N MET A 22 12.96 -16.34 -0.62
CA MET A 22 13.27 -17.74 -0.95
C MET A 22 12.34 -18.31 -2.02
N ILE A 23 11.03 -18.06 -1.92
CA ILE A 23 10.05 -18.53 -2.92
C ILE A 23 10.38 -17.95 -4.28
N VAL A 24 10.60 -16.64 -4.36
CA VAL A 24 10.93 -15.96 -5.63
C VAL A 24 12.28 -16.42 -6.17
N TYR A 25 13.28 -16.65 -5.32
CA TYR A 25 14.56 -17.20 -5.73
C TYR A 25 14.43 -18.61 -6.34
N MET A 26 13.68 -19.51 -5.69
CA MET A 26 13.39 -20.85 -6.22
C MET A 26 12.67 -20.78 -7.56
N MET A 27 11.73 -19.85 -7.68
CA MET A 27 10.97 -19.56 -8.90
C MET A 27 11.89 -19.09 -10.04
N ILE A 28 12.74 -18.09 -9.80
CA ILE A 28 13.69 -17.56 -10.79
C ILE A 28 14.68 -18.64 -11.24
N LYS A 29 15.15 -19.49 -10.32
CA LYS A 29 16.05 -20.61 -10.66
C LYS A 29 15.43 -21.59 -11.66
N ARG A 30 14.09 -21.71 -11.70
CA ARG A 30 13.34 -22.55 -12.65
C ARG A 30 12.62 -21.73 -13.73
N TRP A 31 13.11 -20.53 -14.07
CA TRP A 31 12.44 -19.61 -15.00
C TRP A 31 12.07 -20.26 -16.35
N ASN A 32 12.94 -21.11 -16.89
CA ASN A 32 12.73 -21.76 -18.19
C ASN A 32 11.58 -22.77 -18.18
N GLU A 33 11.18 -23.29 -17.01
CA GLU A 33 10.05 -24.22 -16.85
C GLU A 33 8.72 -23.48 -16.63
N TYR A 34 8.76 -22.22 -16.16
CA TYR A 34 7.59 -21.46 -15.68
C TYR A 34 7.43 -20.08 -16.36
N ASN A 35 7.65 -19.98 -17.68
CA ASN A 35 7.47 -18.72 -18.44
C ASN A 35 5.99 -18.34 -18.66
N ASN A 36 5.18 -18.40 -17.60
CA ASN A 36 3.78 -18.02 -17.62
C ASN A 36 3.63 -16.54 -17.19
N THR A 37 2.64 -15.86 -17.75
CA THR A 37 2.20 -14.52 -17.32
C THR A 37 1.97 -14.44 -15.81
N PHE A 38 1.33 -15.45 -15.21
CA PHE A 38 1.08 -15.49 -13.77
C PHE A 38 2.37 -15.34 -12.96
N PHE A 39 3.43 -16.02 -13.39
CA PHE A 39 4.73 -16.01 -12.75
C PHE A 39 5.40 -14.63 -12.83
N LYS A 40 5.28 -13.94 -13.98
CA LYS A 40 5.79 -12.57 -14.15
C LYS A 40 5.09 -11.58 -13.22
N ILE A 41 3.75 -11.68 -13.10
CA ILE A 41 2.97 -10.84 -12.19
C ILE A 41 3.41 -11.06 -10.75
N PHE A 42 3.63 -12.31 -10.35
CA PHE A 42 4.03 -12.66 -8.99
C PHE A 42 5.40 -12.05 -8.60
N ILE A 43 6.37 -12.02 -9.52
CA ILE A 43 7.67 -11.38 -9.28
C ILE A 43 7.54 -9.87 -9.21
N ILE A 44 6.72 -9.27 -10.08
CA ILE A 44 6.44 -7.83 -10.04
C ILE A 44 5.81 -7.45 -8.70
N GLU A 45 4.81 -8.22 -8.26
CA GLU A 45 4.15 -8.06 -6.95
C GLU A 45 5.17 -8.15 -5.81
N TYR A 46 6.09 -9.11 -5.86
CA TYR A 46 7.18 -9.22 -4.89
C TYR A 46 8.05 -7.94 -4.86
N VAL A 47 8.55 -7.47 -6.00
CA VAL A 47 9.40 -6.27 -6.06
C VAL A 47 8.68 -5.05 -5.49
N ILE A 48 7.41 -4.87 -5.86
CA ILE A 48 6.57 -3.77 -5.35
C ILE A 48 6.41 -3.89 -3.83
N ASN A 49 6.15 -5.10 -3.31
CA ASN A 49 6.04 -5.35 -1.87
C ASN A 49 7.32 -4.97 -1.11
N ILE A 50 8.50 -5.25 -1.66
CA ILE A 50 9.78 -4.86 -1.04
C ILE A 50 9.87 -3.34 -0.94
N VAL A 51 9.61 -2.65 -2.05
CA VAL A 51 9.70 -1.18 -2.11
C VAL A 51 8.70 -0.56 -1.14
N THR A 52 7.46 -1.04 -1.12
CA THR A 52 6.42 -0.59 -0.19
C THR A 52 6.83 -0.80 1.27
N PHE A 53 7.41 -1.96 1.59
CA PHE A 53 7.86 -2.27 2.95
C PHE A 53 8.99 -1.34 3.40
N LEU A 54 10.03 -1.16 2.57
CA LEU A 54 11.15 -0.27 2.87
C LEU A 54 10.70 1.17 3.02
N ASN A 55 9.82 1.63 2.12
CA ASN A 55 9.29 2.99 2.19
C ASN A 55 8.42 3.21 3.44
N SER A 56 7.53 2.26 3.77
CA SER A 56 6.72 2.28 5.00
C SER A 56 7.57 2.27 6.26
N PHE A 57 8.75 1.63 6.23
CA PHE A 57 9.66 1.64 7.36
C PHE A 57 10.14 3.06 7.68
N ILE A 58 10.50 3.82 6.66
CA ILE A 58 11.01 5.19 6.77
C ILE A 58 9.89 6.18 7.13
N THR A 59 8.75 6.11 6.43
CA THR A 59 7.71 7.15 6.52
C THR A 59 6.74 6.97 7.67
N LEU A 60 6.61 5.74 8.19
CA LEU A 60 5.56 5.39 9.15
C LEU A 60 6.12 4.63 10.36
N ARG A 61 6.78 3.49 10.15
CA ARG A 61 7.14 2.59 11.27
C ARG A 61 8.23 3.14 12.18
N ALA A 62 9.28 3.73 11.63
CA ALA A 62 10.34 4.37 12.41
C ALA A 62 9.84 5.60 13.20
N PRO A 63 9.13 6.58 12.59
CA PRO A 63 8.65 7.75 13.32
C PRO A 63 7.55 7.43 14.35
N GLN A 64 6.62 6.52 14.04
CA GLN A 64 5.55 6.12 14.97
C GLN A 64 6.03 5.30 16.17
N ASN A 65 7.26 4.78 16.15
CA ASN A 65 7.83 4.03 17.28
C ASN A 65 8.97 4.78 17.99
N THR A 66 9.22 6.03 17.58
CA THR A 66 10.20 6.91 18.21
C THR A 66 9.50 7.93 19.10
N CYS A 67 9.90 7.97 20.36
CA CYS A 67 9.43 8.93 21.35
C CYS A 67 10.33 10.18 21.37
N LYS A 68 9.84 11.31 21.89
CA LYS A 68 10.61 12.58 21.94
C LYS A 68 11.94 12.48 22.72
N GLU A 69 11.97 11.67 23.77
CA GLU A 69 13.15 11.45 24.61
C GLU A 69 13.97 10.21 24.19
N CYS A 70 13.62 9.57 23.06
CA CYS A 70 14.33 8.38 22.60
C CYS A 70 15.66 8.77 21.93
N PRO A 71 16.72 7.92 21.99
CA PRO A 71 18.02 8.22 21.38
C PRO A 71 17.99 8.53 19.88
N PHE A 72 16.92 8.14 19.18
CA PHE A 72 16.72 8.37 17.74
C PHE A 72 15.83 9.57 17.42
N SER A 73 15.33 10.32 18.41
CA SER A 73 14.45 11.48 18.18
C SER A 73 15.14 12.58 17.37
N PHE A 74 16.47 12.73 17.52
CA PHE A 74 17.26 13.73 16.79
C PHE A 74 17.13 13.63 15.25
N LEU A 75 16.95 12.42 14.70
CA LEU A 75 16.80 12.22 13.25
C LEU A 75 15.49 12.79 12.71
N PHE A 76 14.46 12.81 13.56
CA PHE A 76 13.14 13.33 13.22
C PHE A 76 13.03 14.82 13.57
N ASP A 77 13.62 15.24 14.68
CA ASP A 77 13.67 16.66 15.10
C ASP A 77 14.44 17.53 14.09
N GLN A 78 15.53 17.01 13.50
CA GLN A 78 16.27 17.73 12.44
C GLN A 78 15.44 17.99 11.18
N ASN A 79 14.46 17.14 10.89
CA ASN A 79 13.60 17.22 9.71
C ASN A 79 12.16 17.68 10.08
N SER A 80 12.00 18.37 11.21
CA SER A 80 10.69 18.82 11.72
C SER A 80 10.29 20.22 11.25
N SER A 81 11.15 20.92 10.51
CA SER A 81 10.86 22.27 10.01
C SER A 81 9.98 22.22 8.75
N PRO A 82 8.83 22.92 8.71
CA PRO A 82 7.98 23.00 7.53
C PRO A 82 8.54 23.93 6.44
N THR A 83 9.50 24.80 6.79
CA THR A 83 10.09 25.80 5.91
C THR A 83 11.41 25.36 5.29
N GLU A 84 12.03 24.29 5.80
CA GLU A 84 13.25 23.73 5.22
C GLU A 84 12.92 22.66 4.18
N ASP A 85 13.59 22.73 3.02
CA ASP A 85 13.36 21.80 1.92
C ASP A 85 13.96 20.42 2.22
N ASN A 86 13.11 19.52 2.73
CA ASN A 86 13.45 18.13 2.97
C ASN A 86 13.15 17.25 1.75
N TRP A 87 13.87 17.47 0.66
CA TRP A 87 13.65 16.78 -0.62
C TRP A 87 13.58 15.24 -0.53
N PRO A 88 14.41 14.53 0.30
CA PRO A 88 14.33 13.07 0.38
C PRO A 88 13.05 12.62 1.07
N LEU A 89 12.63 13.34 2.12
CA LEU A 89 11.42 13.03 2.88
C LEU A 89 10.16 13.27 2.04
N GLN A 90 10.14 14.34 1.24
CA GLN A 90 9.08 14.61 0.27
C GLN A 90 8.89 13.46 -0.71
N LEU A 91 10.02 12.95 -1.23
CA LEU A 91 10.01 11.83 -2.17
C LEU A 91 9.46 10.55 -1.52
N PHE A 92 9.98 10.17 -0.34
CA PHE A 92 9.50 8.98 0.39
C PHE A 92 8.02 9.10 0.78
N PHE A 93 7.60 10.29 1.23
CA PHE A 93 6.21 10.54 1.60
C PHE A 93 5.27 10.48 0.38
N THR A 94 5.69 11.03 -0.77
CA THR A 94 4.95 10.88 -2.03
C THR A 94 4.83 9.41 -2.42
N PHE A 95 5.96 8.69 -2.46
CA PHE A 95 5.98 7.26 -2.75
C PHE A 95 5.09 6.46 -1.80
N HIS A 96 4.90 6.89 -0.55
CA HIS A 96 4.09 6.16 0.42
C HIS A 96 2.63 6.11 -0.03
N TYR A 97 2.08 7.27 -0.41
CA TYR A 97 0.73 7.35 -0.97
C TYR A 97 0.63 6.67 -2.33
N SER A 98 1.62 6.89 -3.22
CA SER A 98 1.60 6.26 -4.55
C SER A 98 1.62 4.73 -4.45
N MET A 99 2.40 4.17 -3.52
CA MET A 99 2.49 2.72 -3.33
C MET A 99 1.17 2.11 -2.87
N ALA A 100 0.34 2.82 -2.09
CA ALA A 100 -0.99 2.32 -1.73
C ALA A 100 -1.86 2.10 -2.98
N PHE A 101 -1.90 3.06 -3.91
CA PHE A 101 -2.61 2.88 -5.19
C PHE A 101 -2.02 1.73 -6.03
N ILE A 102 -0.70 1.66 -6.15
CA ILE A 102 -0.01 0.60 -6.90
C ILE A 102 -0.37 -0.78 -6.33
N GLN A 103 -0.28 -0.93 -5.01
CA GLN A 103 -0.52 -2.19 -4.31
C GLN A 103 -1.94 -2.73 -4.54
N TYR A 104 -2.95 -1.87 -4.40
CA TYR A 104 -4.35 -2.25 -4.64
C TYR A 104 -4.60 -2.59 -6.11
N SER A 105 -3.98 -1.85 -7.03
CA SER A 105 -4.10 -2.12 -8.47
C SER A 105 -3.45 -3.45 -8.88
N ILE A 106 -2.25 -3.75 -8.37
CA ILE A 106 -1.57 -5.02 -8.64
C ILE A 106 -2.37 -6.19 -8.10
N THR A 107 -2.94 -6.07 -6.90
CA THR A 107 -3.74 -7.14 -6.31
C THR A 107 -5.01 -7.39 -7.12
N LEU A 108 -5.68 -6.33 -7.60
CA LEU A 108 -6.80 -6.45 -8.54
C LEU A 108 -6.36 -7.14 -9.85
N MET A 109 -5.20 -6.76 -10.39
CA MET A 109 -4.64 -7.36 -11.59
C MET A 109 -4.34 -8.85 -11.41
N VAL A 110 -3.82 -9.26 -10.24
CA VAL A 110 -3.61 -10.67 -9.88
C VAL A 110 -4.96 -11.42 -9.84
N ALA A 111 -5.99 -10.83 -9.23
CA ALA A 111 -7.32 -11.44 -9.18
C ALA A 111 -7.94 -11.59 -10.59
N LEU A 112 -7.82 -10.57 -11.44
CA LEU A 112 -8.29 -10.62 -12.83
C LEU A 112 -7.49 -11.64 -13.67
N ASN A 113 -6.18 -11.73 -13.46
CA ASN A 113 -5.33 -12.72 -14.13
C ASN A 113 -5.78 -14.14 -13.80
N ARG A 114 -6.07 -14.42 -12.53
CA ARG A 114 -6.59 -15.72 -12.08
C ARG A 114 -7.98 -16.01 -12.65
N LEU A 115 -8.88 -15.03 -12.60
CA LEU A 115 -10.21 -15.16 -13.20
C LEU A 115 -10.11 -15.49 -14.70
N SER A 116 -9.22 -14.80 -15.42
CA SER A 116 -8.98 -15.05 -16.84
C SER A 116 -8.42 -16.43 -17.11
N MET A 117 -7.51 -16.94 -16.26
CA MET A 117 -6.97 -18.29 -16.38
C MET A 117 -8.07 -19.36 -16.25
N VAL A 118 -9.04 -19.15 -15.36
CA VAL A 118 -10.16 -20.09 -15.16
C VAL A 118 -11.22 -19.98 -16.26
N ILE A 119 -11.48 -18.78 -16.80
CA ILE A 119 -12.49 -18.57 -17.85
C ILE A 119 -11.94 -18.90 -19.25
N LEU A 120 -10.72 -18.48 -19.57
CA LEU A 120 -10.14 -18.47 -20.92
C LEU A 120 -8.90 -19.37 -21.00
N VAL A 121 -9.03 -20.62 -20.57
CA VAL A 121 -7.93 -21.61 -20.43
C VAL A 121 -7.01 -21.65 -21.67
N ASP A 122 -7.58 -21.61 -22.87
CA ASP A 122 -6.80 -21.80 -24.12
C ASP A 122 -6.21 -20.50 -24.69
N SER A 123 -6.67 -19.33 -24.26
CA SER A 123 -6.29 -18.04 -24.88
C SER A 123 -5.78 -16.99 -23.89
N TYR A 124 -5.81 -17.24 -22.59
CA TYR A 124 -5.44 -16.25 -21.57
C TYR A 124 -4.01 -15.71 -21.78
N GLU A 125 -3.04 -16.56 -22.12
CA GLU A 125 -1.64 -16.14 -22.23
C GLU A 125 -1.43 -15.13 -23.36
N LYS A 126 -2.14 -15.30 -24.48
CA LYS A 126 -2.05 -14.42 -25.64
C LYS A 126 -2.54 -13.01 -25.31
N TYR A 127 -3.67 -12.89 -24.62
CA TYR A 127 -4.22 -11.60 -24.21
C TYR A 127 -3.37 -10.92 -23.14
N TRP A 128 -2.97 -11.67 -22.11
CA TRP A 128 -2.24 -11.10 -21.00
C TRP A 128 -0.80 -10.72 -21.34
N ARG A 129 -0.14 -11.38 -22.31
CA ARG A 129 1.20 -11.01 -22.76
C ARG A 129 1.25 -9.58 -23.32
N VAL A 130 0.19 -9.15 -24.01
CA VAL A 130 0.08 -7.79 -24.57
C VAL A 130 -0.48 -6.82 -23.53
N ALA A 131 -1.47 -7.24 -22.75
CA ALA A 131 -2.14 -6.36 -21.80
C ALA A 131 -1.27 -6.02 -20.57
N LEU A 132 -0.41 -6.95 -20.11
CA LEU A 132 0.44 -6.75 -18.92
C LEU A 132 1.27 -5.46 -18.94
N PRO A 133 2.12 -5.21 -19.94
CA PRO A 133 2.96 -4.01 -19.94
C PRO A 133 2.11 -2.73 -19.95
N ILE A 134 0.98 -2.73 -20.65
CA ILE A 134 0.05 -1.59 -20.70
C ILE A 134 -0.53 -1.33 -19.31
N PHE A 135 -1.04 -2.37 -18.63
CA PHE A 135 -1.54 -2.23 -17.26
C PHE A 135 -0.46 -1.77 -16.30
N MET A 136 0.77 -2.30 -16.40
CA MET A 136 1.88 -1.88 -15.54
C MET A 136 2.22 -0.40 -15.71
N ILE A 137 2.24 0.11 -16.94
CA ILE A 137 2.47 1.53 -17.21
C ILE A 137 1.37 2.38 -16.56
N VAL A 138 0.10 2.00 -16.72
CA VAL A 138 -1.03 2.73 -16.11
C VAL A 138 -0.96 2.69 -14.59
N ILE A 139 -0.70 1.51 -14.01
CA ILE A 139 -0.60 1.31 -12.55
C ILE A 139 0.52 2.15 -11.94
N ILE A 140 1.62 2.37 -12.67
CA ILE A 140 2.73 3.17 -12.17
C ILE A 140 2.44 4.67 -12.38
N ILE A 141 2.00 5.10 -13.56
CA ILE A 141 1.85 6.52 -13.89
C ILE A 141 0.68 7.17 -13.14
N TYR A 142 -0.47 6.50 -13.07
CA TYR A 142 -1.69 7.07 -12.48
C TYR A 142 -1.51 7.53 -11.02
N PRO A 143 -0.87 6.75 -10.13
CA PRO A 143 -0.62 7.19 -8.76
C PRO A 143 0.27 8.43 -8.67
N PHE A 144 1.30 8.54 -9.52
CA PHE A 144 2.19 9.72 -9.49
C PHE A 144 1.48 11.00 -9.92
N THR A 145 0.55 10.93 -10.86
CA THR A 145 -0.22 12.12 -11.25
C THR A 145 -1.16 12.56 -10.14
N VAL A 146 -1.78 11.62 -9.43
CA VAL A 146 -2.67 11.91 -8.30
C VAL A 146 -1.90 12.44 -7.08
N THR A 147 -0.69 11.93 -6.81
CA THR A 147 0.13 12.35 -5.65
C THR A 147 1.07 13.52 -5.94
N TRP A 148 1.04 14.09 -7.15
CA TRP A 148 1.86 15.24 -7.53
C TRP A 148 1.77 16.44 -6.56
N PRO A 149 0.59 16.80 -6.02
CA PRO A 149 0.49 17.92 -5.07
C PRO A 149 1.30 17.71 -3.78
N ILE A 150 1.49 16.45 -3.35
CA ILE A 150 2.35 16.11 -2.20
C ILE A 150 3.82 16.24 -2.59
N ALA A 151 4.19 15.82 -3.80
CA ALA A 151 5.56 15.96 -4.30
C ALA A 151 6.00 17.42 -4.45
N ALA A 152 5.06 18.30 -4.79
CA ALA A 152 5.30 19.74 -4.91
C ALA A 152 5.27 20.50 -3.57
N SER A 153 4.95 19.81 -2.46
CA SER A 153 4.78 20.42 -1.14
C SER A 153 5.79 19.87 -0.13
N ASN A 154 6.31 20.74 0.73
CA ASN A 154 7.31 20.32 1.71
C ASN A 154 6.75 19.29 2.72
N ALA A 155 7.48 18.21 2.93
CA ALA A 155 7.18 17.18 3.91
C ALA A 155 8.09 17.34 5.13
N TYR A 156 7.53 17.17 6.33
CA TYR A 156 8.21 17.34 7.60
C TYR A 156 7.68 16.33 8.63
N PHE A 157 8.46 16.05 9.67
CA PHE A 157 7.98 15.27 10.81
C PHE A 157 7.33 16.19 11.84
N LEU A 158 6.16 15.81 12.34
CA LEU A 158 5.45 16.49 13.41
C LEU A 158 5.30 15.56 14.60
N TYR A 159 5.84 15.96 15.74
CA TYR A 159 5.58 15.26 17.00
C TYR A 159 4.13 15.47 17.41
N THR A 160 3.39 14.38 17.65
CA THR A 160 1.98 14.41 18.04
C THR A 160 1.87 14.02 19.52
N PRO A 161 1.71 14.99 20.45
CA PRO A 161 1.66 14.71 21.89
C PRO A 161 0.60 13.69 22.32
N PRO A 162 -0.63 13.66 21.74
CA PRO A 162 -1.63 12.65 22.07
C PRO A 162 -1.22 11.20 21.82
N MET A 163 -0.34 10.97 20.83
CA MET A 163 0.15 9.64 20.49
C MET A 163 1.55 9.36 21.04
N GLY A 164 2.27 10.40 21.50
CA GLY A 164 3.64 10.28 22.02
C GLY A 164 4.68 9.97 20.95
N THR A 165 4.36 10.20 19.68
CA THR A 165 5.13 9.72 18.51
C THR A 165 5.27 10.79 17.43
N TYR A 166 6.21 10.60 16.50
CA TYR A 166 6.33 11.43 15.30
C TYR A 166 5.41 10.93 14.19
N ALA A 167 4.86 11.86 13.41
CA ALA A 167 4.06 11.57 12.22
C ALA A 167 4.56 12.42 11.06
N THR A 168 4.67 11.83 9.87
CA THR A 168 5.04 12.57 8.66
C THR A 168 3.84 13.38 8.17
N LYS A 169 4.03 14.67 7.93
CA LYS A 169 3.03 15.60 7.41
C LYS A 169 3.58 16.30 6.18
N SER A 170 2.68 16.77 5.31
CA SER A 170 3.03 17.67 4.21
C SER A 170 2.36 19.02 4.45
N ALA A 171 2.98 20.09 3.96
CA ALA A 171 2.40 21.43 3.93
C ALA A 171 1.20 21.52 2.97
N GLY A 172 1.10 20.61 2.00
CA GLY A 172 -0.01 20.53 1.06
C GLY A 172 -1.26 19.87 1.65
N ASP A 173 -2.41 20.09 1.03
CA ASP A 173 -3.67 19.44 1.43
C ASP A 173 -3.66 17.95 1.07
N VAL A 174 -3.37 17.12 2.07
CA VAL A 174 -3.36 15.65 1.96
C VAL A 174 -4.78 15.07 2.01
N THR A 175 -5.78 15.83 2.44
CA THR A 175 -7.16 15.36 2.67
C THR A 175 -7.84 14.97 1.37
N ALA A 176 -7.71 15.81 0.33
CA ALA A 176 -8.26 15.52 -1.00
C ALA A 176 -7.67 14.23 -1.61
N ILE A 177 -6.37 14.00 -1.39
CA ILE A 177 -5.66 12.81 -1.89
C ILE A 177 -6.08 11.57 -1.10
N LEU A 178 -6.21 11.68 0.22
CA LEU A 178 -6.73 10.60 1.07
C LEU A 178 -8.15 10.21 0.68
N ASN A 179 -9.04 11.16 0.43
CA ASN A 179 -10.41 10.88 -0.02
C ASN A 179 -10.43 10.17 -1.38
N THR A 180 -9.58 10.62 -2.32
CA THR A 180 -9.41 9.96 -3.62
C THR A 180 -8.87 8.54 -3.46
N LEU A 181 -7.88 8.35 -2.57
CA LEU A 181 -7.31 7.05 -2.26
C LEU A 181 -8.34 6.10 -1.65
N VAL A 182 -9.12 6.56 -0.67
CA VAL A 182 -10.18 5.75 -0.02
C VAL A 182 -11.21 5.30 -1.05
N ASN A 183 -11.68 6.21 -1.91
CA ASN A 183 -12.62 5.87 -2.98
C ASN A 183 -12.02 4.84 -3.94
N PHE A 184 -10.75 5.02 -4.34
CA PHE A 184 -10.04 4.08 -5.20
C PHE A 184 -9.88 2.69 -4.54
N MET A 185 -9.49 2.64 -3.27
CA MET A 185 -9.36 1.39 -2.51
C MET A 185 -10.72 0.68 -2.38
N LEU A 186 -11.81 1.41 -2.15
CA LEU A 186 -13.15 0.84 -2.08
C LEU A 186 -13.56 0.22 -3.42
N THR A 187 -13.38 0.93 -4.53
CA THR A 187 -13.70 0.43 -5.89
C THR A 187 -12.87 -0.80 -6.23
N THR A 188 -11.55 -0.73 -6.05
CA THR A 188 -10.64 -1.84 -6.40
C THR A 188 -10.85 -3.07 -5.51
N THR A 189 -11.13 -2.89 -4.22
CA THR A 189 -11.46 -4.00 -3.31
C THR A 189 -12.77 -4.67 -3.72
N SER A 190 -13.78 -3.89 -4.08
CA SER A 190 -15.08 -4.41 -4.55
C SER A 190 -14.91 -5.22 -5.84
N LEU A 191 -14.15 -4.70 -6.81
CA LEU A 191 -13.85 -5.41 -8.05
C LEU A 191 -13.05 -6.69 -7.80
N THR A 192 -12.10 -6.65 -6.86
CA THR A 192 -11.31 -7.82 -6.45
C THR A 192 -12.20 -8.88 -5.80
N ALA A 193 -13.15 -8.48 -4.96
CA ALA A 193 -14.14 -9.38 -4.36
C ALA A 193 -14.99 -10.08 -5.45
N VAL A 194 -15.52 -9.30 -6.39
CA VAL A 194 -16.32 -9.83 -7.51
C VAL A 194 -15.50 -10.81 -8.35
N ALA A 195 -14.26 -10.45 -8.71
CA ALA A 195 -13.39 -11.32 -9.48
C ALA A 195 -13.10 -12.65 -8.76
N ASN A 196 -12.81 -12.59 -7.46
CA ASN A 196 -12.57 -13.78 -6.64
C ASN A 196 -13.83 -14.65 -6.50
N ILE A 197 -15.01 -14.05 -6.29
CA ILE A 197 -16.29 -14.79 -6.20
C ILE A 197 -16.60 -15.48 -7.52
N LEU A 198 -16.49 -14.77 -8.66
CA LEU A 198 -16.73 -15.34 -9.99
C LEU A 198 -15.77 -16.50 -10.27
N ALA A 199 -14.50 -16.34 -9.88
CA ALA A 199 -13.50 -17.39 -10.03
C ALA A 199 -13.84 -18.63 -9.18
N ILE A 200 -14.35 -18.46 -7.95
CA ILE A 200 -14.83 -19.57 -7.09
C ILE A 200 -16.06 -20.27 -7.69
N ILE A 201 -17.05 -19.50 -8.17
CA ILE A 201 -18.27 -20.06 -8.78
C ILE A 201 -17.88 -20.92 -9.98
N ARG A 202 -17.05 -20.38 -10.88
CA ARG A 202 -16.57 -21.12 -12.06
C ARG A 202 -15.76 -22.35 -11.69
N LEU A 203 -14.92 -22.27 -10.65
CA LEU A 203 -14.15 -23.40 -10.16
C LEU A 203 -15.07 -24.54 -9.68
N LYS A 204 -16.15 -24.22 -8.94
CA LYS A 204 -17.14 -25.22 -8.50
C LYS A 204 -17.92 -25.87 -9.65
N CYS A 205 -18.11 -25.15 -10.75
CA CYS A 205 -18.80 -25.65 -11.94
C CYS A 205 -17.93 -26.57 -12.83
N LEU A 206 -16.63 -26.74 -12.53
CA LEU A 206 -15.72 -27.59 -13.28
C LEU A 206 -15.44 -28.90 -12.50
N PRO A 207 -16.15 -30.01 -12.79
CA PRO A 207 -16.15 -31.20 -11.94
C PRO A 207 -14.87 -32.06 -11.97
N THR A 208 -13.92 -31.82 -12.88
CA THR A 208 -12.87 -32.83 -13.18
C THR A 208 -11.44 -32.33 -13.36
N ARG A 209 -11.13 -31.03 -13.18
CA ARG A 209 -9.82 -30.49 -13.63
C ARG A 209 -8.97 -29.76 -12.58
N ILE A 210 -9.40 -29.68 -11.32
CA ILE A 210 -8.76 -28.77 -10.35
C ILE A 210 -7.51 -29.42 -9.73
N SER A 211 -6.34 -28.96 -10.13
CA SER A 211 -5.06 -29.32 -9.49
C SER A 211 -5.01 -28.78 -8.06
N GLY A 212 -4.40 -29.52 -7.12
CA GLY A 212 -4.22 -29.05 -5.74
C GLY A 212 -3.50 -27.70 -5.66
N ALA A 213 -2.64 -27.40 -6.64
CA ALA A 213 -1.98 -26.10 -6.76
C ALA A 213 -2.96 -24.94 -6.99
N GLU A 214 -4.00 -25.14 -7.80
CA GLU A 214 -5.01 -24.11 -8.07
C GLU A 214 -5.81 -23.79 -6.80
N LYS A 215 -6.23 -24.82 -6.04
CA LYS A 215 -6.92 -24.62 -4.75
C LYS A 215 -6.09 -23.82 -3.75
N ASN A 216 -4.80 -24.14 -3.62
CA ASN A 216 -3.89 -23.41 -2.75
C ASN A 216 -3.73 -21.95 -3.20
N LEU A 217 -3.65 -21.72 -4.51
CA LEU A 217 -3.56 -20.38 -5.06
C LEU A 217 -4.82 -19.54 -4.79
N PHE A 218 -5.99 -20.16 -4.88
CA PHE A 218 -7.27 -19.54 -4.50
C PHE A 218 -7.31 -19.16 -3.02
N HIS A 219 -6.85 -20.04 -2.14
CA HIS A 219 -6.76 -19.75 -0.71
C HIS A 219 -5.89 -18.51 -0.44
N VAL A 220 -4.73 -18.40 -1.10
CA VAL A 220 -3.88 -17.20 -1.02
C VAL A 220 -4.62 -15.94 -1.46
N GLY A 221 -5.43 -16.02 -2.53
CA GLY A 221 -6.20 -14.87 -3.02
C GLY A 221 -7.28 -14.39 -2.02
N LEU A 222 -7.91 -15.32 -1.32
CA LEU A 222 -8.90 -15.01 -0.29
C LEU A 222 -8.23 -14.35 0.93
N VAL A 223 -7.06 -14.85 1.35
CA VAL A 223 -6.27 -14.23 2.42
C VAL A 223 -5.86 -12.81 2.03
N SER A 224 -5.36 -12.59 0.80
CA SER A 224 -5.01 -11.26 0.31
C SER A 224 -6.21 -10.30 0.30
N PHE A 225 -7.40 -10.79 -0.06
CA PHE A 225 -8.62 -9.99 0.01
C PHE A 225 -8.98 -9.56 1.43
N VAL A 226 -8.89 -10.47 2.41
CA VAL A 226 -9.12 -10.11 3.83
C VAL A 226 -8.12 -9.04 4.29
N ILE A 227 -6.85 -9.17 3.90
CA ILE A 227 -5.81 -8.17 4.22
C ILE A 227 -6.15 -6.80 3.58
N GLN A 228 -6.64 -6.77 2.34
CA GLN A 228 -7.08 -5.52 1.70
C GLN A 228 -8.24 -4.83 2.43
N VAL A 229 -9.20 -5.60 2.94
CA VAL A 229 -10.33 -5.06 3.71
C VAL A 229 -9.84 -4.46 5.03
N LEU A 230 -8.93 -5.15 5.73
CA LEU A 230 -8.33 -4.63 6.97
C LEU A 230 -7.54 -3.33 6.72
N ALA A 231 -6.73 -3.29 5.65
CA ALA A 231 -5.97 -2.10 5.29
C ALA A 231 -6.89 -0.93 4.85
N LEU A 232 -8.00 -1.20 4.15
CA LEU A 232 -9.02 -0.19 3.85
C LEU A 232 -9.63 0.39 5.13
N GLY A 233 -9.95 -0.46 6.11
CA GLY A 233 -10.49 -0.01 7.40
C GLY A 233 -9.56 0.96 8.13
N ASP A 234 -8.25 0.70 8.12
CA ASP A 234 -7.25 1.58 8.74
C ASP A 234 -7.12 2.93 8.01
N THR A 235 -7.11 2.93 6.67
CA THR A 235 -7.09 4.17 5.88
C THR A 235 -8.35 5.00 6.08
N VAL A 236 -9.54 4.37 6.12
CA VAL A 236 -10.81 5.05 6.39
C VAL A 236 -10.82 5.67 7.79
N ARG A 237 -10.32 4.96 8.80
CA ARG A 237 -10.14 5.50 10.15
C ARG A 237 -9.24 6.74 10.16
N THR A 238 -8.14 6.69 9.41
CA THR A 238 -7.21 7.82 9.27
C THR A 238 -7.86 9.02 8.55
N SER A 239 -8.66 8.76 7.52
CA SER A 239 -9.43 9.80 6.82
C SER A 239 -10.43 10.47 7.76
N MET A 240 -11.24 9.68 8.48
CA MET A 240 -12.21 10.21 9.46
C MET A 240 -11.54 10.98 10.59
N ALA A 241 -10.37 10.55 11.05
CA ALA A 241 -9.59 11.29 12.04
C ALA A 241 -9.13 12.65 11.49
N ASN A 242 -8.64 12.70 10.25
CA ASN A 242 -8.23 13.94 9.60
C ASN A 242 -9.41 14.90 9.36
N ASP A 243 -10.62 14.40 9.06
CA ASP A 243 -11.84 15.21 8.91
C ASP A 243 -12.40 15.72 10.25
N HIS A 244 -11.95 15.18 11.39
CA HIS A 244 -12.34 15.65 12.72
C HIS A 244 -11.46 16.79 13.25
N PHE A 245 -10.25 16.97 12.70
CA PHE A 245 -9.33 18.08 13.04
C PHE A 245 -9.56 19.44 12.34
N PRO A 246 -10.30 19.61 11.22
CA PRO A 246 -10.56 20.92 10.64
C PRO A 246 -11.51 21.74 11.52
N SER A 247 -12.40 21.10 12.29
CA SER A 247 -13.28 21.79 13.24
C SER A 247 -12.51 22.45 14.39
N LEU A 248 -11.41 21.83 14.84
CA LEU A 248 -10.49 22.41 15.83
C LEU A 248 -9.62 23.53 15.24
N ARG A 249 -9.18 23.40 13.97
CA ARG A 249 -8.45 24.48 13.28
C ARG A 249 -9.33 25.72 13.09
N ASN A 250 -10.57 25.51 12.64
CA ASN A 250 -11.54 26.59 12.46
C ASN A 250 -11.94 27.22 13.80
N GLN A 251 -12.09 26.44 14.87
CA GLN A 251 -12.33 27.00 16.21
C GLN A 251 -11.14 27.78 16.77
N VAL A 252 -9.90 27.41 16.45
CA VAL A 252 -8.70 28.15 16.86
C VAL A 252 -8.51 29.43 16.02
N GLU A 253 -8.83 29.39 14.73
CA GLU A 253 -8.85 30.60 13.88
C GLU A 253 -9.99 31.55 14.23
N ASP A 254 -11.17 31.03 14.60
CA ASP A 254 -12.30 31.82 15.11
C ASP A 254 -12.03 32.40 16.51
N ALA A 255 -11.32 31.67 17.38
CA ALA A 255 -10.86 32.19 18.68
C ALA A 255 -9.78 33.27 18.53
N ARG A 256 -8.98 33.22 17.46
CA ARG A 256 -7.93 34.21 17.17
C ARG A 256 -8.47 35.44 16.45
N SER A 257 -9.52 35.30 15.64
CA SER A 257 -10.20 36.41 14.96
C SER A 257 -11.18 37.16 15.86
N SER A 258 -11.68 36.54 16.94
CA SER A 258 -12.57 37.15 17.93
C SER A 258 -11.85 37.94 19.04
N GLY A 259 -10.52 38.09 18.98
CA GLY A 259 -9.77 39.01 19.83
C GLY A 259 -9.86 38.72 21.35
N LEU A 260 -9.94 37.45 21.74
CA LEU A 260 -10.02 37.01 23.14
C LEU A 260 -8.70 36.43 23.68
N ALA A 261 -7.57 36.98 23.22
CA ALA A 261 -6.25 36.74 23.81
C ALA A 261 -5.61 38.06 24.24
#